data_AF-A0A286RM40-F1
#
_entry.id   AF-A0A286RM40-F1
#
_cell.length_a   1.000
_cell.length_b   1.000
_cell.length_c   1.000
_cell.angle_alpha   90.00
_cell.angle_beta   90.00
_cell.angle_gamma   90.00
#
_symmetry.space_group_name_H-M   'P 1'
#
loop_
_entity.id
_entity.type
_entity.pdbx_description
1 polymer ?
#
loop_
_entity_poly.entity_id
_entity_poly.type
_entity_poly.pdbx_seq_one_letter_code
_entity_poly.pdbx_strand_id
1 'polypeptide(L)'
;MSAPVSSEASLEQKLQQLEEQLKAGTPDIEQFRQTYDALRELSRRLQSLLQWAAEDRRGTKNEKKFQGLYRQVAGWNASELMESLRRTGFALKKDSELKDVFDRQGYRILELARAGKRDEAFHAILRIFVSAKKEFPSQLVEAFKPVYSDQLFKVFLFSFLSGILGQEETEQESL
;
A
#
# COMPACT_ATOMS: atom_id res chain seq x y z
N MET A 1 -36.94 4.15 12.55
CA MET A 1 -35.72 4.81 12.02
C MET A 1 -34.55 4.31 12.86
N SER A 2 -33.83 3.32 12.35
CA SER A 2 -32.68 2.74 13.06
C SER A 2 -31.44 3.57 12.73
N ALA A 3 -30.79 4.11 13.75
CA ALA A 3 -29.54 4.85 13.60
C ALA A 3 -28.48 3.96 12.94
N PRO A 4 -27.61 4.50 12.07
CA PRO A 4 -26.50 3.73 11.54
C PRO A 4 -25.56 3.44 12.71
N VAL A 5 -25.42 2.17 13.07
CA VAL A 5 -24.37 1.71 14.00
C VAL A 5 -23.04 2.18 13.40
N SER A 6 -22.35 3.09 14.09
CA SER A 6 -21.09 3.64 13.58
C SER A 6 -20.07 2.51 13.48
N SER A 7 -19.28 2.50 12.41
CA SER A 7 -18.25 1.48 12.16
C SER A 7 -17.20 1.37 13.28
N GLU A 8 -17.06 2.42 14.10
CA GLU A 8 -16.15 2.46 15.27
C GLU A 8 -16.66 1.59 16.42
N ALA A 9 -17.97 1.64 16.71
CA ALA A 9 -18.58 0.76 17.71
C ALA A 9 -18.42 -0.72 17.35
N SER A 10 -18.29 -1.04 16.05
CA SER A 10 -18.04 -2.40 15.57
C SER A 10 -16.60 -2.87 15.74
N LEU A 11 -15.60 -1.98 15.72
CA LEU A 11 -14.18 -2.38 15.88
C LEU A 11 -13.82 -2.66 17.34
N GLU A 12 -14.25 -1.79 18.26
CA GLU A 12 -14.01 -1.99 19.69
C GLU A 12 -14.60 -3.32 20.15
N GLN A 13 -15.81 -3.64 19.66
CA GLN A 13 -16.45 -4.94 19.89
C GLN A 13 -15.62 -6.11 19.34
N LYS A 14 -15.09 -6.00 18.12
CA LYS A 14 -14.22 -7.04 17.55
C LYS A 14 -12.95 -7.23 18.38
N LEU A 15 -12.29 -6.14 18.81
CA LEU A 15 -11.09 -6.23 19.65
C LEU A 15 -11.40 -6.88 21.00
N GLN A 16 -12.53 -6.54 21.61
CA GLN A 16 -12.97 -7.15 22.86
C GLN A 16 -13.22 -8.65 22.70
N GLN A 17 -13.86 -9.08 21.59
CA GLN A 17 -14.06 -10.49 21.27
C GLN A 17 -12.74 -11.26 21.14
N LEU A 18 -11.71 -10.65 20.52
CA LEU A 18 -10.39 -11.26 20.44
C LEU A 18 -9.72 -11.38 21.82
N GLU A 19 -9.88 -10.37 22.68
CA GLU A 19 -9.36 -10.41 24.05
C GLU A 19 -10.04 -11.52 24.88
N GLU A 20 -11.34 -11.69 24.75
CA GLU A 20 -12.11 -12.76 25.39
C GLU A 20 -11.67 -14.14 24.92
N GLN A 21 -11.40 -14.32 23.62
CA GLN A 21 -10.87 -15.58 23.07
C GLN A 21 -9.49 -15.93 23.64
N LEU A 22 -8.61 -14.94 23.80
CA LEU A 22 -7.31 -15.14 24.41
C LEU A 22 -7.45 -15.56 25.88
N LYS A 23 -8.35 -14.92 26.63
CA LYS A 23 -8.64 -15.28 28.04
C LYS A 23 -9.25 -16.68 28.17
N ALA A 24 -10.08 -17.08 27.22
CA ALA A 24 -10.70 -18.40 27.17
C ALA A 24 -9.76 -19.51 26.66
N GLY A 25 -8.58 -19.16 26.12
CA GLY A 25 -7.62 -20.12 25.57
C GLY A 25 -8.02 -20.70 24.21
N THR A 26 -8.92 -20.04 23.47
CA THR A 26 -9.44 -20.52 22.17
C THR A 26 -9.31 -19.45 21.08
N PRO A 27 -8.09 -18.99 20.73
CA PRO A 27 -7.89 -17.96 19.71
C PRO A 27 -8.25 -18.49 18.31
N ASP A 28 -9.09 -17.74 17.59
CA ASP A 28 -9.40 -17.99 16.18
C ASP A 28 -8.60 -17.05 15.27
N ILE A 29 -7.55 -17.58 14.63
CA ILE A 29 -6.66 -16.80 13.74
C ILE A 29 -7.39 -16.10 12.59
N GLU A 30 -8.49 -16.66 12.09
CA GLU A 30 -9.25 -16.03 11.01
C GLU A 30 -9.98 -14.78 11.50
N GLN A 31 -10.44 -14.76 12.75
CA GLN A 31 -11.03 -13.55 13.34
C GLN A 31 -9.98 -12.47 13.61
N PHE A 32 -8.76 -12.84 14.01
CA PHE A 32 -7.64 -11.90 14.09
C PHE A 32 -7.32 -11.30 12.73
N ARG A 33 -7.26 -12.13 11.67
CA ARG A 33 -7.01 -11.68 10.29
C ARG A 33 -8.08 -10.71 9.81
N GLN A 34 -9.36 -11.06 9.99
CA GLN A 34 -10.48 -10.20 9.60
C GLN A 34 -10.48 -8.86 10.35
N THR A 35 -10.14 -8.86 11.64
CA THR A 35 -10.06 -7.63 12.44
C THR A 35 -8.88 -6.77 12.02
N TYR A 36 -7.73 -7.38 11.74
CA TYR A 36 -6.56 -6.71 11.17
C TYR A 36 -6.86 -6.06 9.82
N ASP A 37 -7.52 -6.77 8.91
CA ASP A 37 -7.91 -6.24 7.60
C ASP A 37 -8.87 -5.04 7.74
N ALA A 38 -9.83 -5.10 8.66
CA ALA A 38 -10.74 -3.98 8.94
C ALA A 38 -10.00 -2.74 9.48
N LEU A 39 -9.03 -2.92 10.39
CA LEU A 39 -8.18 -1.83 10.89
C LEU A 39 -7.37 -1.19 9.76
N ARG A 40 -6.81 -2.02 8.88
CA ARG A 40 -6.05 -1.58 7.70
C ARG A 40 -6.90 -0.75 6.74
N GLU A 41 -8.13 -1.19 6.46
CA GLU A 41 -9.07 -0.44 5.61
C GLU A 41 -9.41 0.93 6.19
N LEU A 42 -9.68 0.99 7.51
CA LEU A 42 -9.98 2.26 8.18
C LEU A 42 -8.78 3.19 8.21
N SER A 43 -7.57 2.67 8.41
CA SER A 43 -6.35 3.48 8.34
C SER A 43 -6.14 4.08 6.93
N ARG A 44 -6.38 3.31 5.87
CA ARG A 44 -6.31 3.80 4.48
C ARG A 44 -7.37 4.85 4.18
N ARG A 45 -8.57 4.65 4.70
CA ARG A 45 -9.67 5.63 4.58
C ARG A 45 -9.32 6.93 5.27
N LEU A 46 -8.78 6.87 6.50
CA LEU A 46 -8.30 8.04 7.23
C LEU A 46 -7.20 8.77 6.43
N GLN A 47 -6.23 8.05 5.89
CA GLN A 47 -5.19 8.63 5.03
C GLN A 47 -5.78 9.37 3.83
N SER A 48 -6.79 8.80 3.16
CA SER A 48 -7.45 9.41 2.00
C SER A 48 -8.23 10.68 2.38
N LEU A 49 -8.92 10.66 3.51
CA LEU A 49 -9.62 11.85 4.04
C LEU A 49 -8.63 12.96 4.41
N LEU A 50 -7.51 12.60 5.02
CA LEU A 50 -6.44 13.54 5.37
C LEU A 50 -5.76 14.13 4.12
N GLN A 51 -5.54 13.32 3.09
CA GLN A 51 -5.05 13.80 1.81
C GLN A 51 -6.00 14.85 1.24
N TRP A 52 -7.29 14.53 1.16
CA TRP A 52 -8.30 15.46 0.65
C TRP A 52 -8.34 16.76 1.47
N ALA A 53 -8.31 16.67 2.81
CA ALA A 53 -8.28 17.84 3.67
C ALA A 53 -6.99 18.68 3.53
N ALA A 54 -5.86 18.03 3.25
CA ALA A 54 -4.57 18.69 3.02
C ALA A 54 -4.46 19.35 1.63
N GLU A 55 -5.21 18.84 0.64
CA GLU A 55 -5.28 19.36 -0.73
C GLU A 55 -6.42 20.37 -0.93
N ASP A 56 -7.37 20.46 0.01
CA ASP A 56 -8.52 21.35 -0.07
C ASP A 56 -8.09 22.84 -0.01
N ARG A 57 -8.16 23.49 -1.18
CA ARG A 57 -7.79 24.90 -1.37
C ARG A 57 -8.86 25.88 -0.91
N ARG A 58 -9.98 25.43 -0.33
CA ARG A 58 -11.07 26.29 0.17
C ARG A 58 -10.75 27.02 1.49
N GLY A 59 -9.48 27.11 1.86
CA GLY A 59 -9.00 28.07 2.88
C GLY A 59 -9.21 27.61 4.32
N THR A 60 -8.90 26.36 4.65
CA THR A 60 -8.87 25.95 6.06
C THR A 60 -7.68 26.60 6.78
N LYS A 61 -7.93 27.28 7.91
CA LYS A 61 -6.87 27.84 8.80
C LYS A 61 -5.87 26.78 9.31
N ASN A 62 -6.16 25.51 9.09
CA ASN A 62 -5.43 24.35 9.61
C ASN A 62 -4.72 23.52 8.52
N GLU A 63 -4.59 24.02 7.28
CA GLU A 63 -3.96 23.29 6.16
C GLU A 63 -2.62 22.62 6.56
N LYS A 64 -1.71 23.38 7.19
CA LYS A 64 -0.41 22.85 7.65
C LYS A 64 -0.55 21.71 8.68
N LYS A 65 -1.58 21.76 9.54
CA LYS A 65 -1.84 20.70 10.53
C LYS A 65 -2.36 19.43 9.84
N PHE A 66 -3.27 19.58 8.87
CA PHE A 66 -3.73 18.46 8.06
C PHE A 66 -2.59 17.84 7.24
N GLN A 67 -1.72 18.66 6.63
CA GLN A 67 -0.53 18.17 5.94
C GLN A 67 0.41 17.41 6.88
N GLY A 68 0.63 17.91 8.09
CA GLY A 68 1.44 17.22 9.10
C GLY A 68 0.86 15.86 9.48
N LEU A 69 -0.45 15.82 9.80
CA LEU A 69 -1.13 14.57 10.17
C LEU A 69 -1.22 13.59 9.00
N TYR A 70 -1.45 14.07 7.77
CA TYR A 70 -1.41 13.26 6.57
C TYR A 70 -0.05 12.57 6.40
N ARG A 71 1.05 13.32 6.51
CA ARG A 71 2.40 12.75 6.42
C ARG A 71 2.66 11.69 7.48
N GLN A 72 2.20 11.93 8.72
CA GLN A 72 2.34 10.98 9.83
C GLN A 72 1.58 9.68 9.57
N VAL A 73 0.30 9.76 9.19
CA VAL A 73 -0.53 8.59 8.89
C VAL A 73 -0.02 7.84 7.66
N ALA A 74 0.38 8.56 6.60
CA ALA A 74 0.99 7.96 5.42
C ALA A 74 2.30 7.22 5.75
N GLY A 75 3.10 7.78 6.67
CA GLY A 75 4.31 7.13 7.20
C GLY A 75 3.99 5.84 7.96
N TRP A 76 2.97 5.83 8.82
CA TRP A 76 2.54 4.61 9.51
C TRP A 76 2.02 3.53 8.56
N ASN A 77 1.34 3.94 7.50
CA ASN A 77 0.82 3.03 6.48
C ASN A 77 1.88 2.59 5.46
N ALA A 78 3.12 3.11 5.53
CA ALA A 78 4.16 2.84 4.55
C ALA A 78 4.56 1.35 4.50
N SER A 79 4.70 0.69 5.65
CA SER A 79 5.04 -0.75 5.70
C SER A 79 3.98 -1.60 5.01
N GLU A 80 2.71 -1.24 5.17
CA GLU A 80 1.62 -1.94 4.51
C GLU A 80 1.58 -1.66 3.00
N LEU A 81 1.83 -0.43 2.59
CA LEU A 81 1.97 -0.12 1.17
C LEU A 81 3.13 -0.89 0.54
N MET A 82 4.27 -0.99 1.24
CA MET A 82 5.44 -1.77 0.82
C MET A 82 5.08 -3.24 0.56
N GLU A 83 4.40 -3.89 1.51
CA GLU A 83 4.00 -5.29 1.35
C GLU A 83 2.91 -5.48 0.29
N SER A 84 1.99 -4.51 0.15
CA SER A 84 1.01 -4.51 -0.93
C SER A 84 1.66 -4.38 -2.31
N LEU A 85 2.73 -3.59 -2.44
CA LEU A 85 3.49 -3.43 -3.67
C LEU A 85 4.27 -4.70 -4.02
N ARG A 86 4.90 -5.35 -3.04
CA ARG A 86 5.57 -6.65 -3.24
C ARG A 86 4.60 -7.69 -3.78
N ARG A 87 3.44 -7.84 -3.14
CA ARG A 87 2.36 -8.74 -3.60
C ARG A 87 1.86 -8.38 -4.99
N THR A 88 1.75 -7.08 -5.30
CA THR A 88 1.36 -6.60 -6.63
C THR A 88 2.39 -7.02 -7.68
N GLY A 89 3.68 -6.78 -7.44
CA GLY A 89 4.76 -7.22 -8.34
C GLY A 89 4.76 -8.73 -8.57
N PHE A 90 4.60 -9.51 -7.48
CA PHE A 90 4.51 -10.97 -7.55
C PHE A 90 3.28 -11.47 -8.33
N ALA A 91 2.12 -10.85 -8.15
CA ALA A 91 0.93 -11.21 -8.90
C ALA A 91 1.11 -10.95 -10.42
N LEU A 92 1.74 -9.83 -10.77
CA LEU A 92 2.02 -9.46 -12.16
C LEU A 92 3.13 -10.30 -12.80
N LYS A 93 3.98 -10.95 -12.01
CA LYS A 93 4.98 -11.91 -12.51
C LYS A 93 4.33 -13.07 -13.30
N LYS A 94 3.07 -13.42 -12.97
CA LYS A 94 2.30 -14.48 -13.65
C LYS A 94 1.81 -14.07 -15.04
N ASP A 95 1.86 -12.78 -15.35
CA ASP A 95 1.52 -12.22 -16.65
C ASP A 95 2.78 -12.18 -17.52
N SER A 96 2.88 -13.10 -18.50
CA SER A 96 4.09 -13.27 -19.32
C SER A 96 4.47 -12.00 -20.10
N GLU A 97 3.49 -11.28 -20.64
CA GLU A 97 3.72 -10.05 -21.39
C GLU A 97 4.33 -8.96 -20.50
N LEU A 98 3.77 -8.76 -19.30
CA LEU A 98 4.33 -7.80 -18.35
C LEU A 98 5.71 -8.25 -17.87
N LYS A 99 5.84 -9.53 -17.49
CA LYS A 99 7.08 -10.10 -16.99
C LYS A 99 8.23 -9.91 -17.99
N ASP A 100 8.03 -10.22 -19.26
CA ASP A 100 9.05 -10.08 -20.30
C ASP A 100 9.49 -8.61 -20.50
N VAL A 101 8.57 -7.67 -20.34
CA VAL A 101 8.89 -6.23 -20.44
C VAL A 101 9.65 -5.76 -19.19
N PHE A 102 9.25 -6.23 -18.01
CA PHE A 102 9.95 -5.93 -16.76
C PHE A 102 11.33 -6.59 -16.70
N ASP A 103 11.55 -7.78 -17.25
CA ASP A 103 12.89 -8.39 -17.30
C ASP A 103 13.86 -7.55 -18.15
N ARG A 104 13.36 -6.96 -19.24
CA ARG A 104 14.16 -6.11 -20.13
C ARG A 104 14.41 -4.71 -19.58
N GLN A 105 13.46 -4.13 -18.82
CA GLN A 105 13.50 -2.73 -18.40
C GLN A 105 13.67 -2.54 -16.89
N GLY A 106 13.54 -3.59 -16.09
CA GLY A 106 13.46 -3.56 -14.64
C GLY A 106 14.69 -2.97 -13.99
N TYR A 107 15.89 -3.36 -14.42
CA TYR A 107 17.15 -2.78 -13.93
C TYR A 107 17.29 -1.30 -14.25
N ARG A 108 16.82 -0.85 -15.42
CA ARG A 108 16.80 0.58 -15.76
C ARG A 108 15.86 1.35 -14.82
N ILE A 109 14.69 0.79 -14.52
CA ILE A 109 13.73 1.40 -13.59
C ILE A 109 14.30 1.44 -12.17
N LEU A 110 14.99 0.36 -11.74
CA LEU A 110 15.72 0.33 -10.47
C LEU A 110 16.75 1.45 -10.38
N GLU A 111 17.52 1.70 -11.43
CA GLU A 111 18.52 2.78 -11.47
C GLU A 111 17.88 4.17 -11.39
N LEU A 112 16.73 4.39 -12.07
CA LEU A 112 15.96 5.63 -11.92
C LEU A 112 15.49 5.82 -10.48
N ALA A 113 14.96 4.77 -9.85
CA ALA A 113 14.54 4.81 -8.46
C ALA A 113 15.72 5.11 -7.53
N ARG A 114 16.86 4.42 -7.70
CA ARG A 114 18.09 4.62 -6.92
C ARG A 114 18.59 6.07 -6.99
N ALA A 115 18.52 6.67 -8.17
CA ALA A 115 18.88 8.07 -8.42
C ALA A 115 17.84 9.09 -7.92
N GLY A 116 16.70 8.64 -7.36
CA GLY A 116 15.63 9.52 -6.89
C GLY A 116 14.80 10.15 -8.02
N LYS A 117 14.93 9.63 -9.25
CA LYS A 117 14.24 10.13 -10.45
C LYS A 117 12.79 9.64 -10.48
N ARG A 118 11.98 10.14 -9.54
CA ARG A 118 10.60 9.70 -9.29
C ARG A 118 9.70 9.78 -10.52
N ASP A 119 9.65 10.93 -11.17
CA ASP A 119 8.76 11.14 -12.34
C ASP A 119 9.18 10.27 -13.52
N GLU A 120 10.48 10.12 -13.73
CA GLU A 120 11.02 9.31 -14.82
C GLU A 120 10.77 7.81 -14.58
N ALA A 121 10.90 7.35 -13.33
CA ALA A 121 10.51 6.00 -12.94
C ALA A 121 8.99 5.78 -13.10
N PHE A 122 8.17 6.75 -12.71
CA PHE A 122 6.72 6.70 -12.90
C PHE A 122 6.37 6.53 -14.38
N HIS A 123 6.90 7.39 -15.24
CA HIS A 123 6.63 7.33 -16.68
C HIS A 123 7.15 6.05 -17.33
N ALA A 124 8.30 5.53 -16.88
CA ALA A 124 8.82 4.26 -17.37
C ALA A 124 7.87 3.10 -17.07
N ILE A 125 7.39 3.00 -15.82
CA ILE A 125 6.45 1.95 -15.42
C ILE A 125 5.08 2.16 -16.08
N LEU A 126 4.54 3.39 -16.08
CA LEU A 126 3.25 3.70 -16.69
C LEU A 126 3.21 3.29 -18.16
N ARG A 127 4.29 3.55 -18.91
CA ARG A 127 4.38 3.17 -20.32
C ARG A 127 4.28 1.66 -20.54
N ILE A 128 4.81 0.85 -19.63
CA ILE A 128 4.69 -0.62 -19.69
C ILE A 128 3.22 -1.02 -19.66
N PHE A 129 2.46 -0.54 -18.67
CA PHE A 129 1.04 -0.88 -18.52
C PHE A 129 0.19 -0.36 -19.69
N VAL A 130 0.41 0.89 -20.10
CA VAL A 130 -0.30 1.48 -21.24
C VAL A 130 -0.04 0.70 -22.53
N SER A 131 1.20 0.27 -22.76
CA SER A 131 1.55 -0.48 -23.98
C SER A 131 0.95 -1.88 -23.99
N ALA A 132 0.87 -2.51 -22.81
CA ALA A 132 0.19 -3.80 -22.60
C ALA A 132 -1.35 -3.68 -22.49
N LYS A 133 -1.91 -2.46 -22.63
CA LYS A 133 -3.34 -2.16 -22.43
C LYS A 133 -3.90 -2.65 -21.09
N LYS A 134 -3.10 -2.57 -20.03
CA LYS A 134 -3.44 -2.99 -18.68
C LYS A 134 -3.66 -1.81 -17.77
N GLU A 135 -4.53 -2.00 -16.77
CA GLU A 135 -4.75 -1.00 -15.74
C GLU A 135 -3.48 -0.76 -14.93
N PHE A 136 -3.21 0.50 -14.61
CA PHE A 136 -2.08 0.88 -13.78
C PHE A 136 -2.43 0.64 -12.30
N PRO A 137 -1.65 -0.17 -11.56
CA PRO A 137 -1.98 -0.52 -10.18
C PRO A 137 -2.10 0.70 -9.26
N SER A 138 -3.20 0.78 -8.50
CA SER A 138 -3.46 1.90 -7.59
C SER A 138 -2.42 2.00 -6.46
N GLN A 139 -1.82 0.88 -6.06
CA GLN A 139 -0.71 0.84 -5.11
C GLN A 139 0.51 1.59 -5.65
N LEU A 140 0.81 1.48 -6.95
CA LEU A 140 1.87 2.27 -7.56
C LEU A 140 1.49 3.75 -7.58
N VAL A 141 0.25 4.10 -7.91
CA VAL A 141 -0.22 5.50 -7.85
C VAL A 141 0.05 6.11 -6.47
N GLU A 142 -0.26 5.38 -5.39
CA GLU A 142 0.03 5.82 -4.03
C GLU A 142 1.54 6.00 -3.80
N ALA A 143 2.34 5.01 -4.18
CA ALA A 143 3.80 5.00 -3.98
C ALA A 143 4.52 6.21 -4.60
N PHE A 144 3.97 6.77 -5.68
CA PHE A 144 4.53 7.92 -6.37
C PHE A 144 4.10 9.28 -5.79
N LYS A 145 3.18 9.34 -4.82
CA LYS A 145 2.72 10.61 -4.24
C LYS A 145 3.85 11.37 -3.52
N PRO A 146 3.90 12.71 -3.63
CA PRO A 146 4.97 13.53 -3.06
C PRO A 146 4.95 13.60 -1.52
N VAL A 147 3.93 13.04 -0.86
CA VAL A 147 3.89 12.93 0.60
C VAL A 147 5.04 12.07 1.15
N TYR A 148 5.51 11.11 0.35
CA TYR A 148 6.57 10.18 0.73
C TYR A 148 7.95 10.76 0.45
N SER A 149 8.86 10.57 1.41
CA SER A 149 10.28 10.91 1.23
C SER A 149 10.92 10.08 0.12
N ASP A 150 12.03 10.54 -0.42
CA ASP A 150 12.76 9.81 -1.47
C ASP A 150 13.25 8.43 -0.99
N GLN A 151 13.54 8.29 0.31
CA GLN A 151 13.89 7.01 0.89
C GLN A 151 12.72 6.02 0.87
N LEU A 152 11.52 6.47 1.24
CA LEU A 152 10.31 5.63 1.17
C LEU A 152 9.94 5.30 -0.27
N PHE A 153 9.99 6.29 -1.17
CA PHE A 153 9.81 6.07 -2.60
C PHE A 153 10.75 4.97 -3.13
N LYS A 154 12.05 5.03 -2.80
CA LYS A 154 13.03 4.00 -3.19
C LYS A 154 12.62 2.63 -2.66
N VAL A 155 12.30 2.53 -1.37
CA VAL A 155 11.89 1.26 -0.74
C VAL A 155 10.64 0.69 -1.43
N PHE A 156 9.63 1.51 -1.71
CA PHE A 156 8.42 1.08 -2.41
C PHE A 156 8.72 0.50 -3.80
N LEU A 157 9.57 1.17 -4.57
CA LEU A 157 9.95 0.72 -5.90
C LEU A 157 10.80 -0.55 -5.84
N PHE A 158 11.71 -0.66 -4.88
CA PHE A 158 12.46 -1.89 -4.65
C PHE A 158 11.54 -3.05 -4.29
N SER A 159 10.56 -2.85 -3.42
CA SER A 159 9.59 -3.90 -3.03
C SER A 159 8.71 -4.34 -4.18
N PHE A 160 8.22 -3.40 -5.01
CA PHE A 160 7.47 -3.75 -6.22
C PHE A 160 8.33 -4.53 -7.22
N LEU A 161 9.53 -4.01 -7.51
CA LEU A 161 10.42 -4.59 -8.51
C LEU A 161 11.00 -5.93 -8.08
N SER A 162 11.27 -6.14 -6.78
CA SER A 162 11.70 -7.44 -6.27
C SER A 162 10.60 -8.50 -6.40
N GLY A 163 9.33 -8.11 -6.24
CA GLY A 163 8.20 -9.03 -6.45
C GLY A 163 8.09 -9.53 -7.89
N ILE A 164 8.34 -8.67 -8.88
CA ILE A 164 8.21 -9.03 -10.30
C ILE A 164 9.49 -9.59 -10.93
N LEU A 165 10.67 -9.10 -10.52
CA LEU A 165 11.97 -9.54 -11.02
C LEU A 165 12.58 -10.69 -10.21
N GLY A 166 12.12 -10.89 -8.98
CA GLY A 166 12.62 -11.93 -8.09
C GLY A 166 12.44 -13.33 -8.69
N GLN A 167 13.34 -14.25 -8.31
CA GLN A 167 13.18 -15.66 -8.63
C GLN A 167 11.90 -16.21 -7.96
N GLU A 168 11.38 -17.34 -8.44
CA GLU A 168 10.25 -17.98 -7.74
C GLU A 168 10.73 -18.31 -6.32
N GLU A 169 10.03 -17.77 -5.31
CA GLU A 169 10.14 -18.29 -3.95
C GLU A 169 9.65 -19.73 -4.04
N THR A 170 10.57 -20.68 -4.17
CA THR A 170 10.28 -22.09 -3.99
C THR A 170 9.61 -22.22 -2.63
N GLU A 171 8.37 -22.69 -2.59
CA GLU A 171 7.64 -23.04 -1.36
C GLU A 171 8.46 -24.07 -0.56
N GLN A 172 9.39 -23.60 0.27
CA GLN A 172 10.18 -24.42 1.20
C GLN A 172 10.33 -23.78 2.59
N GLU A 173 9.46 -22.85 2.94
CA GLU A 173 9.23 -22.48 4.34
C GLU A 173 7.84 -22.97 4.78
N SER A 174 7.64 -24.28 4.67
CA SER A 174 6.72 -25.03 5.52
C SER A 174 7.56 -25.96 6.39
N LEU A 175 8.04 -25.44 7.53
CA LEU A 175 8.53 -26.21 8.67
C LEU A 175 8.00 -25.59 9.95
#